data_AF-A0A2T0RIR4-F1
#
_entry.id   AF-A0A2T0RIR4-F1
#
_cell.length_a   1.000
_cell.length_b   1.000
_cell.length_c   1.000
_cell.angle_alpha   90.00
_cell.angle_beta   90.00
_cell.angle_gamma   90.00
#
_symmetry.space_group_name_H-M   'P 1'
#
loop_
_entity.id
_entity.type
_entity.pdbx_description
1 polymer ?
#
loop_
_entity_poly.entity_id
_entity_poly.type
_entity_poly.pdbx_seq_one_letter_code
_entity_poly.pdbx_strand_id
1 'polypeptide(L)'
;MTLTPRGFTVIGLAVGAAGNAIMWAAGAYFPFYPPPNLLILVAGALIVAFVRRSWAPAVGALLGIVIIVAFAIISLINGAGTGHLTGTAGVVGVIGTVLHLAGSAVGAGGGLAAAVFERRAEPAAESGPL
;
A
#
# COMPACT_ATOMS: atom_id res chain seq x y z
N MET A 1 -18.72 2.78 -13.40
CA MET A 1 -17.68 3.69 -12.87
C MET A 1 -16.32 3.12 -13.25
N THR A 2 -15.53 3.83 -14.06
CA THR A 2 -14.16 3.44 -14.38
C THR A 2 -13.24 3.86 -13.22
N LEU A 3 -12.48 2.92 -12.66
CA LEU A 3 -11.53 3.21 -11.59
C LEU A 3 -10.32 3.94 -12.17
N THR A 4 -10.01 5.12 -11.63
CA THR A 4 -8.81 5.88 -11.98
C THR A 4 -7.56 5.26 -11.33
N PRO A 5 -6.35 5.47 -11.86
CA PRO A 5 -5.11 5.02 -11.22
C PRO A 5 -4.99 5.42 -9.75
N ARG A 6 -5.41 6.65 -9.44
CA ARG A 6 -5.51 7.18 -8.09
C ARG A 6 -6.54 6.42 -7.23
N GLY A 7 -7.68 6.04 -7.80
CA GLY A 7 -8.67 5.19 -7.13
C GLY A 7 -8.10 3.82 -6.76
N PHE A 8 -7.31 3.20 -7.66
CA PHE A 8 -6.58 1.97 -7.35
C PHE A 8 -5.58 2.15 -6.21
N THR A 9 -4.85 3.28 -6.17
CA THR A 9 -3.96 3.60 -5.04
C THR A 9 -4.72 3.62 -3.72
N VAL A 10 -5.82 4.37 -3.65
CA VAL A 10 -6.61 4.51 -2.41
C VAL A 10 -7.18 3.17 -1.95
N ILE A 11 -7.83 2.44 -2.86
CA ILE A 11 -8.43 1.13 -2.55
C ILE A 11 -7.34 0.14 -2.12
N GLY A 12 -6.22 0.09 -2.84
CA GLY A 12 -5.11 -0.78 -2.52
C GLY A 12 -4.55 -0.51 -1.12
N LEU A 13 -4.25 0.76 -0.81
CA LEU A 13 -3.76 1.13 0.52
C LEU A 13 -4.78 0.82 1.63
N ALA A 14 -6.08 1.05 1.38
CA ALA A 14 -7.15 0.72 2.32
C ALA A 14 -7.29 -0.79 2.55
N VAL A 15 -7.23 -1.61 1.50
CA VAL A 15 -7.22 -3.08 1.60
C VAL A 15 -5.96 -3.55 2.34
N GLY A 16 -4.82 -2.92 2.07
CA GLY A 16 -3.57 -3.18 2.78
C GLY A 16 -3.71 -2.91 4.27
N ALA A 17 -4.32 -1.78 4.64
CA ALA A 17 -4.59 -1.41 6.03
C ALA A 17 -5.57 -2.39 6.70
N ALA A 18 -6.63 -2.78 6.01
CA ALA A 18 -7.62 -3.73 6.50
C ALA A 18 -6.99 -5.12 6.74
N GLY A 19 -6.15 -5.61 5.83
CA GLY A 19 -5.40 -6.84 6.03
C GLY A 19 -4.52 -6.79 7.29
N ASN A 20 -3.86 -5.65 7.52
CA ASN A 20 -3.08 -5.45 8.74
C ASN A 20 -3.95 -5.42 10.01
N ALA A 21 -5.11 -4.75 9.95
CA ALA A 21 -6.05 -4.73 11.05
C ALA A 21 -6.59 -6.14 11.38
N ILE A 22 -6.84 -6.97 10.36
CA ILE A 22 -7.25 -8.37 10.53
C ILE A 22 -6.16 -9.19 11.23
N MET A 23 -4.90 -9.09 10.79
CA MET A 23 -3.78 -9.76 11.47
C MET A 23 -3.68 -9.34 12.93
N TRP A 24 -3.77 -8.03 13.19
CA TRP A 24 -3.70 -7.48 14.54
C TRP A 24 -4.86 -7.96 15.42
N ALA A 25 -6.09 -7.93 14.91
CA ALA A 25 -7.26 -8.45 15.61
C ALA A 25 -7.19 -9.96 15.87
N ALA A 26 -6.47 -10.71 15.01
CA ALA A 26 -6.21 -12.13 15.18
C ALA A 26 -5.11 -12.44 16.22
N GLY A 27 -4.51 -11.41 16.84
CA GLY A 27 -3.49 -11.57 17.87
C GLY A 27 -2.04 -11.57 17.36
N ALA A 28 -1.80 -11.11 16.12
CA ALA A 28 -0.43 -10.92 15.65
C ALA A 28 0.30 -9.92 16.56
N TYR A 29 1.50 -10.30 17.02
CA TYR A 29 2.29 -9.47 17.92
C TYR A 29 2.90 -8.28 17.17
N PHE A 30 2.66 -7.09 17.70
CA PHE A 30 3.35 -5.87 17.29
C PHE A 30 3.98 -5.21 18.52
N PRO A 31 5.22 -4.68 18.41
CA PRO A 31 5.88 -4.00 19.53
C PRO A 31 5.24 -2.65 19.87
N PHE A 32 4.40 -2.09 18.98
CA PHE A 32 3.73 -0.81 19.15
C PHE A 32 2.24 -0.94 18.82
N TYR A 33 1.40 -0.23 19.58
CA TYR A 33 -0.06 -0.23 19.45
C TYR A 33 -0.60 1.19 19.21
N PRO A 34 -1.41 1.43 18.16
CA PRO A 34 -1.75 0.49 17.07
C PRO A 34 -0.55 0.21 16.14
N PRO A 35 -0.61 -0.85 15.30
CA PRO A 35 0.50 -1.23 14.42
C PRO A 35 0.92 -0.07 13.49
N PRO A 36 2.21 0.30 13.43
CA PRO A 36 2.67 1.42 12.60
C PRO A 36 2.30 1.31 11.12
N ASN A 37 2.32 0.10 10.57
CA ASN A 37 1.96 -0.17 9.17
C ASN A 37 0.49 0.16 8.87
N LEU A 38 -0.41 -0.02 9.85
CA LEU A 38 -1.83 0.31 9.71
C LEU A 38 -1.96 1.83 9.58
N LEU A 39 -1.33 2.57 10.49
CA LEU A 39 -1.36 4.03 10.51
C LEU A 39 -0.80 4.61 9.21
N ILE A 40 0.32 4.09 8.73
CA ILE A 40 0.96 4.54 7.48
C ILE A 40 0.07 4.30 6.27
N LEU A 41 -0.55 3.12 6.14
CA LEU A 41 -1.39 2.80 5.01
C LEU A 41 -2.68 3.63 5.01
N VAL A 42 -3.29 3.84 6.17
CA VAL A 42 -4.46 4.72 6.32
C VAL A 42 -4.09 6.16 5.99
N ALA A 43 -3.00 6.68 6.56
CA ALA A 43 -2.52 8.04 6.28
C ALA A 43 -2.22 8.22 4.79
N GLY A 44 -1.56 7.24 4.15
CA GLY A 44 -1.31 7.23 2.72
C GLY A 44 -2.60 7.25 1.90
N ALA A 45 -3.59 6.43 2.25
CA ALA A 45 -4.88 6.41 1.57
C ALA A 45 -5.60 7.76 1.70
N LEU A 46 -5.59 8.39 2.88
CA LEU A 46 -6.18 9.70 3.12
C LEU A 46 -5.45 10.79 2.33
N ILE A 47 -4.12 10.81 2.34
CA ILE A 47 -3.31 11.76 1.57
C ILE A 47 -3.67 11.64 0.08
N VAL A 48 -3.65 10.42 -0.47
CA VAL A 48 -3.96 10.19 -1.88
C VAL A 48 -5.43 10.52 -2.18
N ALA A 49 -6.36 10.28 -1.27
CA ALA A 49 -7.78 10.60 -1.49
C ALA A 49 -8.03 12.11 -1.51
N PHE A 50 -7.46 12.87 -0.57
CA PHE A 50 -7.81 14.27 -0.33
C PHE A 50 -6.85 15.28 -0.96
N VAL A 51 -5.56 14.97 -1.09
CA VAL A 51 -4.55 15.91 -1.60
C VAL A 51 -4.55 15.91 -3.12
N ARG A 52 -5.07 16.97 -3.76
CA ARG A 52 -5.17 17.07 -5.23
C ARG A 52 -3.86 17.47 -5.93
N ARG A 53 -2.70 17.15 -5.36
CA ARG A 53 -1.38 17.43 -5.96
C ARG A 53 -0.89 16.21 -6.74
N SER A 54 -0.17 16.46 -7.84
CA SER A 54 0.45 15.45 -8.71
C SER A 54 1.41 14.50 -7.99
N TRP A 55 2.07 14.97 -6.92
CA TRP A 55 2.95 14.12 -6.12
C TRP A 55 2.22 13.14 -5.19
N ALA A 56 0.93 13.34 -4.91
CA ALA A 56 0.22 12.54 -3.91
C ALA A 56 0.14 11.04 -4.26
N PRO A 57 -0.18 10.63 -5.50
CA PRO A 57 -0.15 9.22 -5.90
C PRO A 57 1.24 8.58 -5.76
N ALA A 58 2.32 9.33 -5.98
CA ALA A 58 3.68 8.84 -5.81
C ALA A 58 4.01 8.51 -4.34
N VAL A 59 3.46 9.28 -3.39
CA VAL A 59 3.54 8.96 -1.96
C VAL A 59 2.81 7.66 -1.67
N GLY A 60 1.60 7.48 -2.20
CA GLY A 60 0.88 6.22 -2.08
C GLY A 60 1.67 5.03 -2.65
N ALA A 61 2.37 5.24 -3.77
CA ALA A 61 3.23 4.22 -4.36
C ALA A 61 4.38 3.82 -3.46
N LEU A 62 5.09 4.82 -2.94
CA LEU A 62 6.22 4.63 -2.04
C LEU A 62 5.81 3.87 -0.79
N LEU A 63 4.68 4.23 -0.18
CA LEU A 63 4.19 3.57 1.03
C LEU A 63 3.85 2.09 0.78
N GLY A 64 3.18 1.78 -0.34
CA GLY A 64 2.91 0.38 -0.72
C GLY A 64 4.18 -0.45 -0.90
N ILE A 65 5.21 0.12 -1.55
CA ILE A 65 6.50 -0.54 -1.73
C ILE A 65 7.22 -0.74 -0.39
N VAL A 66 7.27 0.28 0.46
CA VAL A 66 7.91 0.21 1.78
C VAL A 66 7.30 -0.90 2.62
N ILE A 67 5.98 -1.08 2.57
CA ILE A 67 5.30 -2.16 3.28
C ILE A 67 5.74 -3.55 2.77
N ILE A 68 5.79 -3.74 1.45
CA ILE A 68 6.24 -5.00 0.85
C ILE A 68 7.70 -5.31 1.23
N VAL A 69 8.57 -4.31 1.16
CA VAL A 69 9.99 -4.44 1.52
C VAL A 69 10.15 -4.73 3.01
N ALA A 70 9.45 -4.01 3.89
CA ALA A 70 9.48 -4.25 5.33
C ALA A 70 9.00 -5.68 5.66
N PHE A 71 7.93 -6.15 5.02
CA PHE A 71 7.47 -7.52 5.16
C PHE A 71 8.53 -8.54 4.73
N ALA A 72 9.18 -8.32 3.58
CA ALA A 72 10.23 -9.21 3.09
C ALA A 72 11.43 -9.28 4.06
N ILE A 73 11.86 -8.13 4.58
CA ILE A 73 12.96 -8.04 5.56
C ILE A 73 12.60 -8.79 6.85
N ILE A 74 11.41 -8.54 7.41
CA ILE A 74 10.97 -9.19 8.65
C ILE A 74 10.81 -10.70 8.45
N SER A 75 10.30 -11.12 7.29
CA SER A 75 10.18 -12.53 6.92
C SER A 75 11.55 -13.20 6.84
N LEU A 76 12.56 -12.51 6.30
CA LEU A 76 13.91 -13.04 6.16
C LEU A 76 14.63 -13.16 7.52
N ILE A 77 14.50 -12.14 8.39
CA ILE A 77 15.25 -12.10 9.65
C ILE A 77 14.64 -13.04 10.70
N ASN A 78 13.31 -13.03 10.86
CA ASN A 78 12.65 -13.68 11.99
C ASN A 78 11.61 -14.73 11.57
N GLY A 79 11.38 -14.96 10.27
CA GLY A 79 10.37 -15.91 9.78
C GLY A 79 8.93 -15.53 10.09
N ALA A 80 8.68 -14.37 10.74
CA ALA A 80 7.35 -14.00 11.22
C ALA A 80 6.36 -13.80 10.05
N GLY A 81 6.79 -13.13 8.98
CA GLY A 81 5.92 -12.93 7.82
C GLY A 81 5.65 -14.21 7.03
N THR A 82 6.63 -15.10 6.88
CA THR A 82 6.41 -16.43 6.26
C THR A 82 5.59 -17.34 7.16
N GLY A 83 5.72 -17.26 8.48
CA GLY A 83 4.88 -17.98 9.44
C GLY A 83 3.41 -17.63 9.31
N HIS A 84 3.10 -16.36 9.06
CA HIS A 84 1.71 -15.96 8.78
C HIS A 84 1.20 -16.54 7.46
N LEU A 85 2.06 -16.76 6.46
CA LEU A 85 1.67 -17.34 5.17
C LEU A 85 1.57 -18.87 5.21
N THR A 86 2.34 -19.54 6.06
CA THR A 86 2.32 -21.01 6.22
C THR A 86 1.28 -21.50 7.22
N GLY A 87 0.52 -20.59 7.83
CA GLY A 87 -0.59 -20.90 8.72
C GLY A 87 -0.20 -21.13 10.18
N THR A 88 1.06 -20.91 10.55
CA THR A 88 1.49 -21.04 11.96
C THR A 88 0.89 -19.96 12.86
N ALA A 89 0.45 -18.84 12.28
CA ALA A 89 -0.35 -17.80 12.96
C ALA A 89 -1.87 -17.95 12.76
N GLY A 90 -2.33 -19.11 12.29
CA GLY A 90 -3.73 -19.40 12.03
C GLY A 90 -4.27 -18.82 10.71
N VAL A 91 -5.44 -19.34 10.28
CA VAL A 91 -6.07 -19.00 8.99
C VAL A 91 -6.36 -17.50 8.86
N VAL A 92 -6.74 -16.84 9.96
CA VAL A 92 -7.03 -15.40 9.95
C VAL A 92 -5.76 -14.57 9.72
N GLY A 93 -4.62 -15.00 10.28
CA GLY A 93 -3.31 -14.40 10.02
C GLY A 93 -2.89 -14.51 8.56
N VAL A 94 -3.14 -15.66 7.93
CA VAL A 94 -2.91 -15.88 6.48
C VAL A 94 -3.74 -14.90 5.65
N ILE A 95 -5.05 -14.85 5.89
CA ILE A 95 -5.97 -13.96 5.15
C ILE A 95 -5.54 -12.50 5.31
N GLY A 96 -5.26 -12.07 6.53
CA GLY A 96 -4.80 -10.72 6.81
C GLY A 96 -3.49 -10.40 6.09
N THR A 97 -2.54 -11.33 6.03
CA THR A 97 -1.26 -11.16 5.33
C THR A 97 -1.45 -11.04 3.82
N VAL A 98 -2.27 -11.91 3.23
CA VAL A 98 -2.58 -11.87 1.80
C VAL A 98 -3.23 -10.56 1.42
N LEU A 99 -4.24 -10.10 2.19
CA LEU A 99 -4.89 -8.81 1.96
C LEU A 99 -3.91 -7.64 2.14
N HIS A 100 -3.06 -7.71 3.15
CA HIS A 100 -2.06 -6.69 3.43
C HIS A 100 -1.09 -6.50 2.25
N LEU A 101 -0.55 -7.61 1.73
CA LEU A 101 0.39 -7.61 0.62
C LEU A 101 -0.28 -7.27 -0.71
N ALA A 102 -1.42 -7.90 -1.02
CA ALA A 102 -2.14 -7.65 -2.26
C ALA A 102 -2.62 -6.19 -2.34
N GLY A 103 -3.18 -5.67 -1.24
CA GLY A 103 -3.58 -4.27 -1.16
C GLY A 103 -2.40 -3.32 -1.34
N SER A 104 -1.27 -3.57 -0.66
CA SER A 104 -0.06 -2.75 -0.79
C SER A 104 0.50 -2.77 -2.21
N ALA A 105 0.47 -3.92 -2.90
CA ALA A 105 0.90 -4.05 -4.28
C ALA A 105 -0.02 -3.30 -5.27
N VAL A 106 -1.33 -3.40 -5.09
CA VAL A 106 -2.30 -2.62 -5.89
C VAL A 106 -2.15 -1.12 -5.63
N GLY A 107 -1.93 -0.75 -4.37
CA GLY A 107 -1.64 0.62 -3.94
C GLY A 107 -0.42 1.19 -4.65
N ALA A 108 0.68 0.41 -4.61
CA ALA A 108 1.93 0.68 -5.30
C ALA A 108 1.74 0.86 -6.81
N GLY A 109 1.11 -0.12 -7.47
CA GLY A 109 0.87 -0.12 -8.90
C GLY A 109 0.02 1.06 -9.37
N GLY A 110 -1.07 1.37 -8.66
CA GLY A 110 -1.94 2.51 -8.98
C GLY A 110 -1.20 3.84 -8.89
N GLY A 111 -0.36 4.00 -7.85
CA GLY A 111 0.39 5.24 -7.63
C GLY A 111 1.51 5.45 -8.66
N LEU A 112 2.21 4.38 -9.02
CA LEU A 112 3.21 4.39 -10.09
C LEU A 112 2.57 4.69 -11.44
N ALA A 113 1.45 4.05 -11.76
CA ALA A 113 0.73 4.31 -13.00
C ALA A 113 0.30 5.78 -13.09
N ALA A 114 -0.29 6.34 -12.02
CA ALA A 114 -0.66 7.75 -11.97
C ALA A 114 0.54 8.68 -12.24
N ALA A 115 1.68 8.44 -11.59
CA ALA A 115 2.89 9.24 -11.77
C ALA A 115 3.45 9.16 -13.20
N VAL A 116 3.37 7.98 -13.84
CA VAL A 116 3.82 7.79 -15.23
C VAL A 116 2.90 8.54 -16.20
N PHE A 117 1.58 8.50 -16.00
CA PHE A 117 0.63 9.22 -16.86
C PHE A 117 0.83 10.74 -16.78
N GLU A 118 1.11 11.29 -15.60
CA GLU A 118 1.39 12.72 -15.44
C GLU A 118 2.67 13.15 -16.15
N ARG A 119 3.77 12.39 -16.02
CA ARG A 119 5.04 12.69 -16.73
C ARG A 119 4.92 12.64 -18.25
N ARG A 120 3.98 11.86 -18.79
CA ARG A 120 3.74 11.77 -20.24
C ARG A 120 2.91 12.95 -20.77
N ALA A 121 2.18 13.66 -19.90
CA ALA A 121 1.38 14.81 -20.29
C ALA A 121 2.18 16.12 -20.36
N GLU A 122 3.23 16.27 -19.55
CA GLU A 122 4.13 17.44 -19.53
C GLU A 122 4.88 17.73 -20.85
N PRO A 123 5.50 16.75 -21.56
CA PRO A 123 6.28 17.04 -22.77
C PRO A 123 5.46 17.57 -23.96
N ALA A 124 4.12 17.51 -23.90
CA ALA A 124 3.24 18.03 -24.96
C ALA A 124 2.85 19.51 -24.76
N ALA A 125 3.06 20.07 -23.57
CA ALA A 125 2.68 21.45 -23.26
C ALA A 125 3.80 22.47 -23.58
N GLU A 126 5.05 22.01 -23.62
CA GLU A 126 6.24 22.86 -23.83
C GLU A 126 6.54 23.13 -25.33
N SER A 127 5.80 22.50 -26.24
CA SER A 127 5.94 22.66 -27.70
C SER A 127 4.89 23.59 -28.33
N GLY A 128 4.19 24.41 -27.53
CA GLY A 128 3.27 25.43 -28.01
C GLY A 128 3.99 26.50 -28.87
N PRO A 129 3.36 27.00 -29.96
CA PRO A 129 4.03 27.79 -30.98
C PRO A 129 4.57 29.12 -30.43
N LEU A 130 5.88 29.32 -30.61
CA LEU A 130 6.56 30.62 -30.46
C LEU A 130 6.11 31.60 -31.56
#